data_AF-A0A645JMX5-F1
#
_entry.id   AF-A0A645JMX5-F1
#
_cell.length_a   1.000
_cell.length_b   1.000
_cell.length_c   1.000
_cell.angle_alpha   90.00
_cell.angle_beta   90.00
_cell.angle_gamma   90.00
#
_symmetry.space_group_name_H-M   'P 1'
#
loop_
_entity.id
_entity.type
_entity.pdbx_description
1 polymer ?
#
loop_
_entity_poly.entity_id
_entity_poly.type
_entity_poly.pdbx_seq_one_letter_code
_entity_poly.pdbx_strand_id
1 'polypeptide(L)' 'MRRIADEGADLAIFNRFSKLESHGEGFAAEMLQVMSSGVPVLTVTSPTHLESWRHFTGGIARELPPDTAALNAWFAT' A
#
# COMPACT_ATOMS: atom_id res chain seq x y z
N MET A 1 0.01 13.69 -6.23
CA MET A 1 -0.81 12.47 -6.13
C MET A 1 -2.28 12.66 -6.52
N ARG A 2 -2.90 13.84 -6.33
CA ARG A 2 -4.33 14.13 -6.63
C ARG A 2 -4.78 14.06 -8.11
N ARG A 3 -3.96 13.51 -9.03
CA ARG A 3 -4.28 13.37 -10.47
C ARG A 3 -4.17 11.93 -11.00
N ILE A 4 -3.66 10.99 -10.20
CA ILE A 4 -3.45 9.61 -10.67
C ILE A 4 -4.76 8.81 -10.66
N ALA A 5 -5.73 9.21 -9.84
CA ALA A 5 -7.02 8.50 -9.71
C ALA A 5 -7.96 8.70 -10.91
N ASP A 6 -7.79 9.74 -11.73
CA ASP A 6 -8.68 10.04 -12.86
C ASP A 6 -8.22 9.44 -14.20
N GLU A 7 -6.96 9.04 -14.32
CA GLU A 7 -6.41 8.46 -15.56
C GLU A 7 -6.27 6.92 -15.53
N GLY A 8 -6.52 6.30 -14.37
CA GLY A 8 -6.39 4.85 -14.17
C GLY A 8 -4.93 4.42 -14.06
N ALA A 9 -4.49 4.08 -12.84
CA ALA A 9 -3.15 3.53 -12.61
C ALA A 9 -3.22 2.01 -12.48
N ASP A 10 -2.24 1.31 -13.07
CA ASP A 10 -2.08 -0.13 -12.85
C ASP A 10 -1.48 -0.44 -11.47
N LEU A 11 -0.74 0.51 -10.87
CA LEU A 11 -0.10 0.37 -9.57
C LEU A 11 0.05 1.74 -8.89
N ALA A 12 -0.24 1.79 -7.59
CA ALA A 12 0.07 2.96 -6.77
C ALA A 12 1.20 2.66 -5.78
N ILE A 13 2.23 3.52 -5.77
CA ILE A 13 3.38 3.38 -4.87
C ILE A 13 3.36 4.50 -3.84
N PHE A 14 3.34 4.12 -2.56
CA PHE A 14 3.52 5.02 -1.43
C PHE A 14 4.90 4.78 -0.83
N ASN A 15 5.56 5.86 -0.39
CA ASN A 15 6.94 5.76 0.10
C ASN A 15 7.05 4.86 1.34
N ARG A 16 6.13 5.03 2.31
CA ARG A 16 6.06 4.19 3.51
C ARG A 16 4.73 4.27 4.22
N PHE A 17 4.39 3.22 4.96
CA PHE A 17 3.37 3.22 6.01
C PHE A 17 4.05 3.45 7.38
N SER A 18 3.56 4.43 8.13
CA SER A 18 4.16 4.84 9.40
C SER A 18 3.11 5.08 10.48
N LYS A 19 3.55 5.66 11.61
CA LYS A 19 2.67 6.00 12.73
C LYS A 19 1.53 6.94 12.33
N LEU A 20 1.71 7.87 11.39
CA LEU A 20 0.62 8.77 11.00
C LEU A 20 -0.51 7.99 10.32
N GLU A 21 -0.16 7.18 9.31
CA GLU A 21 -1.13 6.39 8.55
C GLU A 21 -1.84 5.36 9.44
N SER A 22 -1.14 4.80 10.44
CA SER A 22 -1.76 3.87 11.39
C SER A 22 -2.84 4.51 12.27
N HIS A 23 -2.84 5.85 12.41
CA HIS A 23 -3.85 6.59 13.16
C HIS A 23 -4.93 7.20 12.24
N GLY A 24 -4.92 6.89 10.94
CA GLY A 24 -5.85 7.46 9.97
C GLY A 24 -5.44 8.84 9.45
N GLU A 25 -4.24 9.31 9.79
CA GLU A 25 -3.68 10.57 9.33
C GLU A 25 -2.78 10.36 8.10
N GLY A 26 -2.23 11.45 7.57
CA GLY A 26 -1.31 11.37 6.43
C GLY A 26 -2.01 10.82 5.19
N PHE A 27 -1.46 9.78 4.57
CA PHE A 27 -2.00 9.18 3.35
C PHE A 27 -2.99 8.03 3.60
N ALA A 28 -3.44 7.80 4.84
CA ALA A 28 -4.32 6.67 5.16
C ALA A 28 -5.60 6.66 4.30
N ALA A 29 -6.27 7.80 4.16
CA ALA A 29 -7.49 7.93 3.39
C ALA A 29 -7.24 7.67 1.89
N GLU A 30 -6.18 8.23 1.32
CA GLU A 30 -5.81 8.04 -0.08
C GLU A 30 -5.43 6.58 -0.37
N MET A 31 -4.68 5.93 0.52
CA MET A 31 -4.34 4.52 0.40
C MET A 31 -5.60 3.65 0.35
N LEU A 32 -6.54 3.87 1.28
CA LEU A 32 -7.81 3.13 1.30
C LEU A 32 -8.66 3.40 0.07
N GLN A 33 -8.71 4.63 -0.42
CA GLN A 33 -9.46 4.97 -1.64
C GLN A 33 -8.90 4.23 -2.86
N VAL A 34 -7.58 4.22 -3.03
CA VAL A 34 -6.91 3.52 -4.14
C VAL A 34 -7.11 2.00 -4.03
N MET A 35 -6.95 1.42 -2.83
CA MET A 35 -7.23 0.01 -2.60
C MET A 35 -8.70 -0.33 -2.93
N SER A 36 -9.64 0.53 -2.53
CA SER A 36 -11.07 0.33 -2.77
C SER A 36 -11.47 0.48 -4.24
N SER A 37 -10.67 1.20 -5.05
CA SER A 37 -10.87 1.29 -6.50
C SER A 37 -10.26 0.10 -7.27
N GLY A 38 -9.75 -0.92 -6.56
CA GLY A 38 -9.15 -2.10 -7.18
C GLY A 38 -7.73 -1.91 -7.71
N VAL A 39 -7.11 -0.76 -7.43
CA VAL A 39 -5.72 -0.50 -7.82
C VAL A 39 -4.79 -1.10 -6.76
N PRO A 40 -3.84 -1.98 -7.12
CA PRO A 40 -2.91 -2.53 -6.15
C PRO A 40 -2.03 -1.43 -5.57
N VAL A 41 -1.70 -1.55 -4.29
CA VAL A 41 -0.87 -0.59 -3.55
C VAL A 41 0.42 -1.26 -3.09
N LEU A 42 1.55 -0.64 -3.42
CA LEU A 42 2.87 -1.00 -2.91
C LEU A 42 3.36 0.07 -1.93
N THR A 43 3.84 -0.35 -0.77
CA THR A 43 4.44 0.54 0.23
C THR A 43 5.50 -0.18 1.04
N VAL A 44 6.36 0.59 1.70
CA VAL A 44 7.35 0.07 2.65
C VAL A 44 6.80 0.18 4.07
N THR A 45 6.83 -0.92 4.82
CA THR A 45 6.43 -0.95 6.24
C THR A 45 7.62 -1.41 7.08
N SER A 46 7.95 -0.66 8.14
CA SER A 46 8.96 -1.11 9.09
C SER A 46 8.38 -2.18 10.03
N PRO A 47 9.21 -3.08 10.60
CA PRO A 47 8.73 -4.14 11.51
C PRO A 47 7.87 -3.60 12.67
N THR A 48 8.18 -2.41 13.16
CA THR A 48 7.44 -1.73 14.25
C THR A 48 6.01 -1.34 13.89
N HIS A 49 5.67 -1.22 12.61
CA HIS A 49 4.32 -0.85 12.14
C HIS A 49 3.64 -2.02 11.43
N LEU A 50 4.24 -3.20 11.43
CA LEU A 50 3.75 -4.34 10.67
C LEU A 50 2.39 -4.84 11.17
N GLU A 51 2.19 -4.89 12.48
CA GLU A 51 0.91 -5.25 13.07
C GLU A 51 -0.18 -4.23 12.72
N SER A 52 0.13 -2.94 12.82
CA SER A 52 -0.80 -1.87 12.42
C SER A 52 -1.12 -1.92 10.93
N TRP A 53 -0.14 -2.28 10.08
CA TRP A 53 -0.35 -2.48 8.65
C TRP A 53 -1.29 -3.66 8.36
N ARG A 54 -1.11 -4.79 9.05
CA ARG A 54 -2.01 -5.94 8.94
C ARG A 54 -3.43 -5.57 9.37
N HIS A 55 -3.58 -4.80 10.45
CA HIS A 55 -4.89 -4.32 10.88
C HIS A 55 -5.51 -3.36 9.86
N PHE A 56 -4.75 -2.36 9.41
CA PHE A 56 -5.17 -1.36 8.42
C PHE A 56 -5.68 -2.00 7.11
N THR A 57 -5.01 -3.07 6.68
CA THR A 57 -5.38 -3.80 5.46
C THR A 57 -6.37 -4.95 5.68
N GLY A 58 -6.83 -5.17 6.91
CA GLY A 58 -7.70 -6.32 7.23
C GLY A 58 -7.04 -7.68 7.00
N GLY A 59 -5.71 -7.74 7.01
CA GLY A 59 -4.93 -8.97 6.85
C GLY A 59 -4.83 -9.50 5.42
N ILE A 60 -5.33 -8.77 4.42
CA ILE A 60 -5.30 -9.22 3.01
C ILE A 60 -4.02 -8.83 2.27
N ALA A 61 -3.20 -7.95 2.87
CA ALA A 61 -1.96 -7.51 2.25
C ALA A 61 -0.92 -8.63 2.21
N ARG A 62 -0.13 -8.65 1.12
CA ARG A 62 0.99 -9.57 0.96
C ARG A 62 2.29 -8.91 1.39
N GLU A 63 2.98 -9.53 2.34
CA GLU A 63 4.34 -9.14 2.72
C GLU A 63 5.34 -9.73 1.73
N LEU A 64 6.17 -8.89 1.14
CA LEU A 64 7.15 -9.27 0.12
C LEU A 64 8.56 -9.00 0.64
N PRO A 65 9.55 -9.87 0.34
CA PRO A 65 10.95 -9.53 0.56
C PRO A 65 11.34 -8.32 -0.32
N PRO A 66 12.36 -7.54 0.08
CA PRO A 66 12.88 -6.40 -0.71
C PRO A 66 13.71 -6.90 -1.89
N ASP A 67 13.07 -7.64 -2.79
CA ASP A 67 13.64 -8.30 -3.95
C ASP A 67 12.82 -7.99 -5.20
N THR A 68 13.51 -7.66 -6.29
CA THR A 68 12.87 -7.25 -7.55
C THR A 68 12.10 -8.40 -8.19
N ALA A 69 12.57 -9.65 -8.07
CA ALA A 69 11.85 -10.80 -8.63
C ALA A 69 10.53 -11.06 -7.88
N ALA A 70 10.52 -10.93 -6.56
CA ALA A 70 9.31 -11.02 -5.74
C ALA A 70 8.28 -9.93 -6.08
N LEU A 71 8.75 -8.69 -6.30
CA LEU A 71 7.88 -7.57 -6.71
C LEU A 71 7.25 -7.82 -8.08
N ASN A 72 8.06 -8.23 -9.07
CA ASN A 72 7.58 -8.52 -10.42
C ASN A 72 6.60 -9.70 -10.44
N ALA A 73 6.90 -10.77 -9.69
CA ALA A 73 6.02 -11.92 -9.59
C ALA A 73 4.67 -11.58 -8.95
N TRP A 74 4.67 -10.70 -7.94
CA TRP A 74 3.44 -10.21 -7.33
C TRP A 74 2.62 -9.35 -8.30
N PHE A 75 3.25 -8.41 -9.00
CA PHE A 75 2.54 -7.49 -9.89
C PHE A 75 1.99 -8.17 -11.16
N ALA A 76 2.57 -9.30 -11.56
CA ALA A 76 2.08 -10.09 -12.69
C ALA A 76 0.90 -11.04 -12.34
N THR A 77 0.37 -10.99 -11.10
CA THR A 77 -0.77 -11.81 -10.65
C THR A 77 -2.09 -11.13 -10.97
#